data_AF-A0A8B8QSS7-F1
#
_entry.id   AF-A0A8B8QSS7-F1
#
_cell.length_a   1.000
_cell.length_b   1.000
_cell.length_c   1.000
_cell.angle_alpha   90.00
_cell.angle_beta   90.00
_cell.angle_gamma   90.00
#
_symmetry.space_group_name_H-M   'P 1'
#
loop_
_entity.id
_entity.type
_entity.pdbx_description
1 polymer ?
#
loop_
_entity_poly.entity_id
_entity_poly.type
_entity_poly.pdbx_seq_one_letter_code
_entity_poly.pdbx_strand_id
1 'polypeptide(L)'
;MTSSCPNTISSALAAVSLPPPPPSSFSKQTRFSFSTRSWRRSSMSSDRESPPVPDRRVVLGCGLVSLDFLAAVASYPKPDDKIRSTSLKVQGGGNAGNALTCAARLGLNPRLISKVADDAQGRGMLEELEADGVDTSFLVVSKEGNSPFTYVIVDDQMKTRTCIHTPGYPPMVPHDLSQTNLLSAIDGARIVYFDGRLYETALVVAQEAVRRKIPILIDAEKPREGLDDLLKLAEYAVCSAKFPQAWTDAPSVASALVSLMLRLPNLRFAIVTLGSEGCIMLERSIEGNSQEVVDVDNSLEILKRRKDGVATIPTCFSSVVYACKLYYGCHDFKAT
;
A
#
# COMPACT_ATOMS: atom_id res chain seq x y z
N MET A 1 -46.49 37.24 1.70
CA MET A 1 -45.55 38.05 2.51
C MET A 1 -44.17 37.81 1.87
N THR A 2 -43.75 38.63 0.90
CA THR A 2 -42.91 39.85 1.11
C THR A 2 -41.68 39.50 1.97
N SER A 3 -40.41 39.66 1.56
CA SER A 3 -39.84 40.66 0.66
C SER A 3 -38.31 40.44 0.53
N SER A 4 -37.77 40.70 -0.67
CA SER A 4 -36.53 41.46 -0.98
C SER A 4 -35.16 41.17 -0.31
N CYS A 5 -34.19 40.82 -1.17
CA CYS A 5 -32.73 41.12 -1.21
C CYS A 5 -32.35 42.54 -0.67
N PRO A 6 -31.07 42.89 -0.30
CA PRO A 6 -29.91 42.85 -1.23
C PRO A 6 -28.44 42.74 -0.68
N ASN A 7 -27.55 42.38 -1.62
CA ASN A 7 -26.19 42.85 -1.95
C ASN A 7 -25.12 43.30 -0.91
N THR A 8 -23.90 42.85 -1.22
CA THR A 8 -22.57 43.52 -1.17
C THR A 8 -21.97 43.98 0.16
N ILE A 9 -20.80 43.42 0.50
CA ILE A 9 -19.67 44.19 1.03
C ILE A 9 -18.38 43.78 0.29
N SER A 10 -17.75 44.79 -0.31
CA SER A 10 -16.42 44.79 -0.90
C SER A 10 -15.37 45.21 0.14
N SER A 11 -14.15 44.73 -0.06
CA SER A 11 -12.85 45.34 0.33
C SER A 11 -12.53 45.60 1.82
N ALA A 12 -11.53 44.88 2.32
CA ALA A 12 -10.49 45.47 3.18
C ALA A 12 -9.14 44.77 2.93
N LEU A 13 -8.23 45.53 2.34
CA LEU A 13 -6.80 45.25 2.20
C LEU A 13 -6.12 45.24 3.58
N ALA A 14 -5.23 44.27 3.81
CA ALA A 14 -4.09 44.45 4.69
C ALA A 14 -2.89 43.70 4.09
N ALA A 15 -2.09 44.44 3.33
CA ALA A 15 -0.80 44.00 2.82
C ALA A 15 0.18 43.84 4.00
N VAL A 16 0.67 42.62 4.23
CA VAL A 16 1.83 42.38 5.10
C VAL A 16 3.07 42.39 4.23
N SER A 17 3.81 43.50 4.29
CA SER A 17 5.11 43.67 3.63
C SER A 17 6.19 42.85 4.37
N LEU A 18 6.85 41.93 3.66
CA LEU A 18 8.05 41.25 4.14
C LEU A 18 9.30 42.12 3.90
N PRO A 19 10.27 42.17 4.83
CA PRO A 19 11.49 42.96 4.68
C PRO A 19 12.47 42.37 3.66
N PRO A 20 13.31 43.21 3.01
CA PRO A 20 14.24 42.77 1.97
C PRO A 20 15.45 41.99 2.55
N PRO A 21 16.06 41.08 1.76
CA PRO A 21 17.22 40.29 2.21
C PRO A 21 18.52 41.12 2.25
N PRO A 22 19.48 40.77 3.13
CA PRO A 22 20.75 41.47 3.26
C PRO A 22 21.72 41.19 2.09
N PRO A 23 22.71 42.08 1.86
CA PRO A 23 23.58 42.02 0.69
C PRO A 23 24.64 40.92 0.75
N SER A 24 25.02 40.44 -0.43
CA SER A 24 25.99 39.36 -0.67
C SER A 24 27.44 39.85 -0.59
N SER A 25 28.29 39.11 0.12
CA SER A 25 29.74 39.32 0.14
C SER A 25 30.51 38.07 -0.34
N PHE A 26 31.12 38.21 -1.52
CA PHE A 26 32.38 37.66 -2.01
C PHE A 26 32.84 36.21 -1.72
N SER A 27 32.82 35.43 -2.80
CA SER A 27 33.89 34.60 -3.40
C SER A 27 34.96 33.94 -2.52
N LYS A 28 34.99 32.61 -2.57
CA LYS A 28 36.23 31.84 -2.82
C LYS A 28 35.95 30.77 -3.89
N GLN A 29 36.61 30.90 -5.03
CA GLN A 29 36.63 29.90 -6.10
C GLN A 29 37.48 28.71 -5.65
N THR A 30 36.85 27.56 -5.45
CA THR A 30 37.52 26.26 -5.49
C THR A 30 37.10 25.55 -6.78
N ARG A 31 38.05 25.40 -7.71
CA ARG A 31 37.89 24.64 -8.94
C ARG A 31 37.74 23.16 -8.59
N PHE A 32 36.56 22.59 -8.81
CA PHE A 32 36.38 21.14 -8.89
C PHE A 32 36.15 20.77 -10.36
N SER A 33 36.91 19.80 -10.84
CA SER A 33 36.78 19.27 -12.19
C SER A 33 35.45 18.54 -12.34
N PHE A 34 34.59 19.02 -13.23
CA PHE A 34 33.37 18.33 -13.61
C PHE A 34 33.72 17.11 -14.47
N SER A 35 33.55 15.90 -13.92
CA SER A 35 33.32 14.72 -14.74
C SER A 35 31.84 14.73 -15.15
N THR A 36 31.59 15.11 -16.40
CA THR A 36 30.29 14.93 -17.05
C THR A 36 30.07 13.43 -17.29
N ARG A 37 29.63 12.70 -16.25
CA ARG A 37 28.99 11.41 -16.49
C ARG A 37 27.63 11.69 -17.13
N SER A 38 27.59 11.59 -18.46
CA SER A 38 26.33 11.48 -19.18
C SER A 38 25.60 10.25 -18.66
N TRP A 39 24.48 10.48 -17.99
CA TRP A 39 23.63 9.39 -17.53
C TRP A 39 22.95 8.80 -18.75
N ARG A 40 23.40 7.61 -19.14
CA ARG A 40 22.73 6.78 -20.13
C ARG A 40 21.28 6.59 -19.70
N ARG A 41 20.37 6.91 -20.61
CA ARG A 41 18.96 6.47 -20.63
C ARG A 41 18.94 4.99 -20.23
N SER A 42 18.53 4.70 -19.01
CA SER A 42 18.44 3.32 -18.53
C SER A 42 17.17 2.73 -19.13
N SER A 43 17.26 2.18 -20.34
CA SER A 43 16.29 1.19 -20.78
C SER A 43 16.47 -0.03 -19.89
N MET A 44 15.44 -0.41 -19.13
CA MET A 44 15.42 -1.74 -18.52
C MET A 44 15.29 -2.73 -19.67
N SER A 45 16.41 -3.24 -20.18
CA SER A 45 16.39 -4.39 -21.08
C SER A 45 15.98 -5.62 -20.28
N SER A 46 15.26 -6.53 -20.93
CA SER A 46 14.85 -7.84 -20.43
C SER A 46 16.00 -8.77 -20.00
N ASP A 47 17.26 -8.37 -20.25
CA ASP A 47 18.44 -9.23 -20.16
C ASP A 47 19.28 -8.95 -18.91
N ARG A 48 18.76 -8.25 -17.90
CA ARG A 48 19.41 -8.22 -16.58
C ARG A 48 18.93 -9.43 -15.80
N GLU A 49 19.83 -10.39 -15.56
CA GLU A 49 19.68 -11.36 -14.48
C GLU A 49 19.16 -10.61 -13.25
N SER A 50 18.04 -11.10 -12.71
CA SER A 50 17.46 -10.52 -11.50
C SER A 50 18.55 -10.52 -10.43
N PRO A 51 18.76 -9.40 -9.70
CA PRO A 51 19.80 -9.35 -8.69
C PRO A 51 19.64 -10.54 -7.74
N PRO A 52 20.74 -11.22 -7.35
CA PRO A 52 20.68 -12.41 -6.52
C PRO A 52 19.91 -12.10 -5.24
N VAL A 53 18.93 -12.95 -4.91
CA VAL A 53 18.05 -12.75 -3.76
C VAL A 53 18.89 -12.81 -2.48
N PRO A 54 18.90 -11.76 -1.62
CA PRO A 54 19.81 -11.66 -0.48
C PRO A 54 19.78 -12.86 0.47
N ASP A 55 20.86 -13.13 1.20
CA ASP A 55 20.95 -14.27 2.14
C ASP A 55 20.00 -14.18 3.35
N ARG A 56 19.58 -12.97 3.73
CA ARG A 56 18.55 -12.71 4.76
C ARG A 56 17.26 -12.22 4.11
N ARG A 57 16.26 -13.11 3.99
CA ARG A 57 15.00 -12.90 3.25
C ARG A 57 13.77 -12.77 4.13
N VAL A 58 13.93 -12.39 5.39
CA VAL A 58 12.81 -12.34 6.32
C VAL A 58 11.93 -11.13 6.01
N VAL A 59 10.66 -11.40 5.72
CA VAL A 59 9.57 -10.41 5.62
C VAL A 59 8.64 -10.65 6.80
N LEU A 60 8.48 -9.68 7.68
CA LEU A 60 7.49 -9.79 8.75
C LEU A 60 6.19 -9.15 8.29
N GLY A 61 5.08 -9.88 8.31
CA GLY A 61 3.75 -9.30 8.15
C GLY A 61 3.02 -9.23 9.49
N CYS A 62 2.23 -8.19 9.68
CA CYS A 62 1.24 -8.10 10.75
C CYS A 62 -0.08 -7.63 10.16
N GLY A 63 -1.09 -8.49 10.18
CA GLY A 63 -2.37 -8.18 9.53
C GLY A 63 -3.33 -9.37 9.52
N LEU A 64 -4.36 -9.26 8.69
CA LEU A 64 -5.47 -10.21 8.65
C LEU A 64 -5.11 -11.47 7.87
N VAL A 65 -5.41 -12.62 8.48
CA VAL A 65 -5.67 -13.89 7.80
C VAL A 65 -7.16 -14.19 7.88
N SER A 66 -7.72 -14.81 6.85
CA SER A 66 -9.13 -15.17 6.77
C SER A 66 -9.28 -16.44 5.95
N LEU A 67 -10.39 -17.14 6.12
CA LEU A 67 -10.80 -18.17 5.19
C LEU A 67 -11.91 -17.64 4.27
N ASP A 68 -11.80 -17.87 2.97
CA ASP A 68 -12.75 -17.38 1.99
C ASP A 68 -13.61 -18.53 1.43
N PHE A 69 -14.92 -18.44 1.63
CA PHE A 69 -15.93 -19.30 1.02
C PHE A 69 -16.37 -18.71 -0.31
N LEU A 70 -15.74 -19.15 -1.39
CA LEU A 70 -15.92 -18.64 -2.74
C LEU A 70 -17.04 -19.40 -3.46
N ALA A 71 -18.22 -18.81 -3.50
CA ALA A 71 -19.37 -19.33 -4.24
C ALA A 71 -19.50 -18.62 -5.58
N ALA A 72 -19.24 -19.34 -6.68
CA ALA A 72 -19.56 -18.84 -8.01
C ALA A 72 -21.05 -19.02 -8.29
N VAL A 73 -21.67 -18.02 -8.91
CA VAL A 73 -23.08 -18.01 -9.28
C VAL A 73 -23.24 -17.52 -10.71
N ALA A 74 -24.27 -18.01 -11.41
CA ALA A 74 -24.56 -17.56 -12.77
C ALA A 74 -24.83 -16.05 -12.84
N SER A 75 -25.54 -15.53 -11.83
CA SER A 75 -25.79 -14.11 -11.59
C SER A 75 -26.14 -13.89 -10.12
N TYR A 76 -26.01 -12.66 -9.63
CA TYR A 76 -26.38 -12.34 -8.25
C TYR A 76 -27.87 -12.63 -7.97
N PRO A 77 -28.18 -13.19 -6.77
CA PRO A 77 -29.56 -13.34 -6.35
C PRO A 77 -30.17 -11.96 -6.09
N LYS A 78 -31.46 -11.81 -6.36
CA LYS A 78 -32.23 -10.68 -5.83
C LYS A 78 -32.52 -10.92 -4.35
N PRO A 79 -32.91 -9.86 -3.59
CA PRO A 79 -33.42 -10.07 -2.24
C PRO A 79 -34.54 -11.12 -2.23
N ASP A 80 -34.46 -12.05 -1.29
CA ASP A 80 -35.39 -13.18 -1.11
C ASP A 80 -35.31 -14.31 -2.16
N ASP A 81 -34.35 -14.26 -3.10
CA ASP A 81 -34.10 -15.38 -4.02
C ASP A 81 -33.34 -16.53 -3.35
N LYS A 82 -33.67 -17.76 -3.76
CA LYS A 82 -32.89 -18.97 -3.46
C LYS A 82 -32.29 -19.54 -4.74
N ILE A 83 -30.98 -19.35 -4.91
CA ILE A 83 -30.24 -19.84 -6.09
C ILE A 83 -29.28 -20.99 -5.71
N ARG A 84 -28.76 -21.68 -6.73
CA ARG A 84 -27.68 -22.66 -6.58
C ARG A 84 -26.36 -22.03 -7.03
N SER A 85 -25.28 -22.30 -6.29
CA SER A 85 -23.93 -22.00 -6.77
C SER A 85 -23.54 -22.91 -7.94
N THR A 86 -22.77 -22.39 -8.89
CA THR A 86 -22.16 -23.16 -9.97
C THR A 86 -20.93 -23.91 -9.49
N SER A 87 -20.20 -23.34 -8.54
CA SER A 87 -19.10 -24.00 -7.83
C SER A 87 -18.88 -23.40 -6.44
N LEU A 88 -18.25 -24.16 -5.55
CA LEU A 88 -17.78 -23.71 -4.24
C LEU A 88 -16.30 -24.05 -4.11
N LYS A 89 -15.50 -23.08 -3.68
CA LYS A 89 -14.12 -23.28 -3.23
C LYS A 89 -13.96 -22.68 -1.84
N VAL A 90 -13.09 -23.30 -1.05
CA VAL A 90 -12.69 -22.79 0.27
C VAL A 90 -11.18 -22.63 0.20
N GLN A 91 -10.69 -21.42 0.45
CA GLN A 91 -9.27 -21.09 0.32
C GLN A 91 -8.85 -20.09 1.39
N GLY A 92 -7.57 -20.06 1.71
CA GLY A 92 -6.95 -19.01 2.51
C GLY A 92 -7.13 -17.64 1.87
N GLY A 93 -7.22 -16.63 2.72
CA GLY A 93 -7.45 -15.24 2.35
C GLY A 93 -6.92 -14.29 3.41
N GLY A 94 -7.41 -13.05 3.35
CA GLY A 94 -6.86 -11.94 4.13
C GLY A 94 -5.62 -11.34 3.47
N ASN A 95 -5.49 -10.02 3.54
CA ASN A 95 -4.48 -9.28 2.78
C ASN A 95 -3.07 -9.69 3.20
N ALA A 96 -2.81 -9.82 4.51
CA ALA A 96 -1.52 -10.29 5.01
C ALA A 96 -1.26 -11.76 4.67
N GLY A 97 -2.27 -12.64 4.79
CA GLY A 97 -2.14 -14.05 4.37
C GLY A 97 -1.71 -14.15 2.91
N ASN A 98 -2.46 -13.51 2.01
CA ASN A 98 -2.19 -13.52 0.57
C ASN A 98 -0.82 -12.92 0.22
N ALA A 99 -0.47 -11.78 0.82
CA ALA A 99 0.79 -11.10 0.55
C ALA A 99 2.00 -11.95 0.98
N LEU A 100 1.91 -12.60 2.14
CA LEU A 100 3.00 -13.43 2.66
C LEU A 100 3.09 -14.78 1.95
N THR A 101 1.97 -15.41 1.57
CA THR A 101 1.99 -16.59 0.68
C THR A 101 2.69 -16.26 -0.64
N CYS A 102 2.39 -15.11 -1.24
CA CYS A 102 3.08 -14.66 -2.44
C CYS A 102 4.59 -14.45 -2.19
N ALA A 103 4.95 -13.83 -1.07
CA ALA A 103 6.35 -13.64 -0.69
C ALA A 103 7.09 -14.99 -0.55
N ALA A 104 6.47 -15.99 0.07
CA ALA A 104 7.05 -17.34 0.20
C ALA A 104 7.26 -18.00 -1.17
N ARG A 105 6.26 -17.96 -2.05
CA ARG A 105 6.34 -18.50 -3.41
C ARG A 105 7.40 -17.79 -4.28
N LEU A 106 7.73 -16.53 -3.97
CA LEU A 106 8.84 -15.79 -4.58
C LEU A 106 10.22 -16.11 -3.96
N GLY A 107 10.29 -17.07 -3.03
CA GLY A 107 11.52 -17.54 -2.41
C GLY A 107 12.01 -16.68 -1.24
N LEU A 108 11.13 -15.89 -0.63
CA LEU A 108 11.38 -15.16 0.63
C LEU A 108 11.00 -16.02 1.84
N ASN A 109 11.33 -15.54 3.04
CA ASN A 109 11.07 -16.24 4.30
C ASN A 109 10.07 -15.43 5.14
N PRO A 110 8.77 -15.44 4.79
CA PRO A 110 7.79 -14.64 5.49
C PRO A 110 7.46 -15.20 6.87
N ARG A 111 7.26 -14.29 7.82
CA ARG A 111 6.76 -14.56 9.18
C ARG A 111 5.49 -13.76 9.37
N LEU A 112 4.51 -14.33 10.06
CA LEU A 112 3.22 -13.69 10.22
C LEU A 112 2.84 -13.52 11.69
N ILE A 113 2.47 -12.29 12.05
CA ILE A 113 1.77 -11.96 13.27
C ILE A 113 0.29 -11.76 12.90
N SER A 114 -0.56 -12.64 13.43
CA SER A 114 -2.01 -12.55 13.27
C SER A 114 -2.70 -13.32 14.39
N LYS A 115 -4.03 -13.40 14.36
CA LYS A 115 -4.82 -14.14 15.33
C LYS A 115 -5.92 -14.96 14.66
N VAL A 116 -6.01 -16.22 15.08
CA VAL A 116 -7.05 -17.18 14.71
C VAL A 116 -7.64 -17.81 15.97
N ALA A 117 -8.74 -18.54 15.84
CA ALA A 117 -9.28 -19.37 16.93
C ALA A 117 -8.88 -20.84 16.74
N ASP A 118 -8.97 -21.63 17.81
CA ASP A 118 -8.78 -23.09 17.80
C ASP A 118 -10.02 -23.82 17.21
N ASP A 119 -10.48 -23.34 16.06
CA ASP A 119 -11.59 -23.89 15.29
C ASP A 119 -11.08 -24.57 14.00
N ALA A 120 -12.00 -25.18 13.25
CA ALA A 120 -11.63 -25.87 12.02
C ALA A 120 -11.02 -24.92 10.98
N GLN A 121 -11.51 -23.67 10.92
CA GLN A 121 -11.02 -22.69 9.96
C GLN A 121 -9.62 -22.18 10.34
N GLY A 122 -9.37 -21.98 11.64
CA GLY A 122 -8.07 -21.59 12.16
C GLY A 122 -6.99 -22.63 11.87
N ARG A 123 -7.31 -23.91 12.11
CA ARG A 123 -6.42 -25.03 11.76
C ARG A 123 -6.16 -25.10 10.25
N GLY A 124 -7.21 -25.00 9.43
CA GLY A 124 -7.07 -24.99 7.97
C GLY A 124 -6.20 -23.84 7.45
N MET A 125 -6.37 -22.62 8.00
CA MET A 125 -5.52 -21.47 7.63
C MET A 125 -4.06 -21.68 8.02
N LEU A 126 -3.78 -22.24 9.21
CA LEU A 126 -2.42 -22.55 9.65
C LEU A 126 -1.76 -23.59 8.73
N GLU A 127 -2.47 -24.68 8.43
CA GLU A 127 -1.99 -25.74 7.54
C GLU A 127 -1.68 -25.20 6.13
N GLU A 128 -2.55 -24.35 5.57
CA GLU A 128 -2.34 -23.77 4.24
C GLU A 128 -1.15 -22.79 4.20
N LEU A 129 -1.03 -21.91 5.20
CA LEU A 129 0.09 -20.97 5.32
C LEU A 129 1.43 -21.70 5.45
N GLU A 130 1.49 -22.73 6.30
CA GLU A 130 2.68 -23.55 6.50
C GLU A 130 3.05 -24.33 5.23
N ALA A 131 2.06 -24.87 4.51
CA ALA A 131 2.28 -25.58 3.26
C ALA A 131 2.86 -24.67 2.16
N ASP A 132 2.52 -23.38 2.16
CA ASP A 132 3.08 -22.37 1.27
C ASP A 132 4.44 -21.83 1.75
N GLY A 133 4.93 -22.22 2.94
CA GLY A 133 6.22 -21.82 3.48
C GLY A 133 6.21 -20.53 4.32
N VAL A 134 5.03 -20.12 4.83
CA VAL A 134 4.91 -19.02 5.78
C VAL A 134 5.16 -19.51 7.20
N ASP A 135 6.05 -18.84 7.94
CA ASP A 135 6.32 -19.13 9.34
C ASP A 135 5.18 -18.59 10.23
N THR A 136 4.40 -19.52 10.75
CA THR A 136 3.21 -19.30 11.59
C THR A 136 3.51 -19.31 13.09
N SER A 137 4.78 -19.44 13.50
CA SER A 137 5.18 -19.57 14.91
C SER A 137 4.78 -18.37 15.79
N PHE A 138 4.41 -17.24 15.16
CA PHE A 138 4.01 -16.00 15.82
C PHE A 138 2.51 -15.70 15.69
N LEU A 139 1.71 -16.62 15.14
CA LEU A 139 0.25 -16.51 15.19
C LEU A 139 -0.25 -16.79 16.60
N VAL A 140 -1.23 -16.01 17.02
CA VAL A 140 -1.97 -16.23 18.26
C VAL A 140 -3.16 -17.13 17.96
N VAL A 141 -3.28 -18.22 18.71
CA VAL A 141 -4.42 -19.15 18.62
C VAL A 141 -5.28 -18.99 19.87
N SER A 142 -6.44 -18.36 19.72
CA SER A 142 -7.44 -18.22 20.79
C SER A 142 -8.13 -19.55 21.06
N LYS A 143 -8.28 -19.93 22.33
CA LYS A 143 -9.02 -21.15 22.72
C LYS A 143 -10.54 -20.98 22.64
N GLU A 144 -11.01 -19.76 22.46
CA GLU A 144 -12.43 -19.40 22.39
C GLU A 144 -12.74 -18.61 21.12
N GLY A 145 -14.02 -18.57 20.77
CA GLY A 145 -14.55 -17.75 19.69
C GLY A 145 -14.40 -18.37 18.30
N ASN A 146 -14.14 -17.54 17.29
CA ASN A 146 -14.10 -17.94 15.90
C ASN A 146 -12.95 -17.27 15.13
N SER A 147 -12.43 -17.99 14.15
CA SER A 147 -11.52 -17.45 13.15
C SER A 147 -12.24 -16.52 12.17
N PRO A 148 -11.54 -15.53 11.57
CA PRO A 148 -12.12 -14.69 10.53
C PRO A 148 -12.44 -15.51 9.27
N PHE A 149 -13.58 -15.22 8.64
CA PHE A 149 -13.91 -15.78 7.33
C PHE A 149 -14.73 -14.81 6.48
N THR A 150 -14.78 -15.04 5.17
CA THR A 150 -15.52 -14.21 4.23
C THR A 150 -16.33 -15.08 3.28
N TYR A 151 -17.63 -14.79 3.14
CA TYR A 151 -18.40 -15.29 2.01
C TYR A 151 -18.13 -14.42 0.79
N VAL A 152 -17.64 -15.03 -0.29
CA VAL A 152 -17.34 -14.33 -1.54
C VAL A 152 -18.27 -14.88 -2.62
N ILE A 153 -19.24 -14.06 -3.03
CA ILE A 153 -20.13 -14.39 -4.15
C ILE A 153 -19.47 -13.85 -5.41
N VAL A 154 -19.16 -14.73 -6.36
CA VAL A 154 -18.56 -14.37 -7.66
C VAL A 154 -19.63 -14.51 -8.74
N ASP A 155 -19.97 -13.38 -9.37
CA ASP A 155 -20.96 -13.34 -10.44
C ASP A 155 -20.29 -13.59 -11.80
N ASP A 156 -20.65 -14.71 -12.45
CA ASP A 156 -20.08 -15.11 -13.74
C ASP A 156 -20.55 -14.23 -14.90
N GLN A 157 -21.69 -13.57 -14.80
CA GLN A 157 -22.23 -12.70 -15.84
C GLN A 157 -21.58 -11.31 -15.80
N MET A 158 -21.55 -10.70 -14.62
CA MET A 158 -21.01 -9.35 -14.41
C MET A 158 -19.50 -9.33 -14.16
N LYS A 159 -18.87 -10.50 -13.91
CA LYS A 159 -17.44 -10.63 -13.56
C LYS A 159 -17.04 -9.76 -12.37
N THR A 160 -17.95 -9.64 -11.40
CA THR A 160 -17.71 -8.92 -10.14
C THR A 160 -17.78 -9.88 -8.96
N ARG A 161 -17.35 -9.41 -7.79
CA ARG A 161 -17.50 -10.13 -6.53
C ARG A 161 -18.15 -9.26 -5.46
N THR A 162 -18.90 -9.91 -4.57
CA THR A 162 -19.41 -9.30 -3.33
C THR A 162 -18.87 -10.10 -2.14
N CYS A 163 -18.29 -9.41 -1.17
CA CYS A 163 -17.65 -10.01 -0.01
C CYS A 163 -18.44 -9.67 1.26
N ILE A 164 -18.88 -10.69 2.00
CA ILE A 164 -19.55 -10.56 3.30
C ILE A 164 -18.60 -11.14 4.34
N HIS A 165 -17.97 -10.25 5.11
CA HIS A 165 -16.90 -10.61 6.02
C HIS A 165 -17.40 -10.78 7.45
N THR A 166 -17.00 -11.87 8.10
CA THR A 166 -17.17 -12.12 9.53
C THR A 166 -15.81 -11.95 10.21
N PRO A 167 -15.65 -10.99 11.14
CA PRO A 167 -14.40 -10.80 11.85
C PRO A 167 -14.13 -11.97 12.80
N GLY A 168 -12.85 -12.19 13.11
CA GLY A 168 -12.45 -13.11 14.17
C GLY A 168 -12.79 -12.53 15.55
N TYR A 169 -13.13 -13.42 16.48
CA TYR A 169 -13.40 -13.08 17.87
C TYR A 169 -12.72 -14.09 18.80
N PRO A 170 -12.12 -13.66 19.93
CA PRO A 170 -11.87 -12.27 20.31
C PRO A 170 -10.89 -11.56 19.36
N PRO A 171 -10.98 -10.22 19.21
CA PRO A 171 -10.04 -9.48 18.38
C PRO A 171 -8.60 -9.64 18.89
N MET A 172 -7.63 -9.42 18.00
CA MET A 172 -6.23 -9.34 18.42
C MET A 172 -5.98 -8.03 19.14
N VAL A 173 -5.31 -8.11 20.27
CA VAL A 173 -4.96 -6.97 21.12
C VAL A 173 -3.48 -7.03 21.46
N PRO A 174 -2.82 -5.90 21.76
CA PRO A 174 -1.37 -5.86 21.92
C PRO A 174 -0.80 -6.87 22.93
N HIS A 175 -1.56 -7.18 23.99
CA HIS A 175 -1.12 -8.11 25.03
C HIS A 175 -1.08 -9.58 24.58
N ASP A 176 -1.75 -9.93 23.47
CA ASP A 176 -1.65 -11.26 22.88
C ASP A 176 -0.24 -11.54 22.35
N LEU A 177 0.51 -10.48 21.99
CA LEU A 177 1.87 -10.57 21.48
C LEU A 177 2.87 -10.26 22.59
N SER A 178 3.48 -11.30 23.17
CA SER A 178 4.52 -11.10 24.18
C SER A 178 5.73 -10.35 23.61
N GLN A 179 6.43 -9.58 24.45
CA GLN A 179 7.64 -8.87 24.04
C GLN A 179 8.69 -9.82 23.44
N THR A 180 8.87 -11.01 24.02
CA THR A 180 9.80 -12.02 23.49
C THR A 180 9.39 -12.47 22.09
N ASN A 181 8.11 -12.74 21.86
CA ASN A 181 7.61 -13.15 20.55
C ASN A 181 7.78 -12.04 19.51
N LEU A 182 7.47 -10.78 19.87
CA LEU A 182 7.72 -9.63 19.00
C LEU A 182 9.20 -9.51 18.62
N LEU A 183 10.09 -9.55 19.61
CA LEU A 183 11.54 -9.40 19.38
C LEU A 183 12.11 -10.54 18.52
N SER A 184 11.55 -11.75 18.66
CA SER A 184 11.91 -12.92 17.85
C SER A 184 11.35 -12.85 16.43
N ALA A 185 10.08 -12.46 16.28
CA ALA A 185 9.41 -12.35 14.98
C ALA A 185 10.14 -11.35 14.06
N ILE A 186 10.53 -10.20 14.62
CA ILE A 186 11.19 -9.12 13.87
C ILE A 186 12.69 -9.34 13.67
N ASP A 187 13.29 -10.33 14.33
CA ASP A 187 14.74 -10.53 14.24
C ASP A 187 15.18 -10.90 12.82
N GLY A 188 16.14 -10.15 12.28
CA GLY A 188 16.61 -10.31 10.90
C GLY A 188 15.63 -9.89 9.81
N ALA A 189 14.45 -9.34 10.14
CA ALA A 189 13.49 -8.82 9.17
C ALA A 189 14.09 -7.67 8.36
N ARG A 190 13.87 -7.71 7.04
CA ARG A 190 14.34 -6.67 6.10
C ARG A 190 13.29 -5.63 5.77
N ILE A 191 12.03 -5.96 6.00
CA ILE A 191 10.87 -5.10 5.82
C ILE A 191 9.74 -5.63 6.70
N VAL A 192 8.88 -4.73 7.18
CA VAL A 192 7.63 -5.09 7.86
C VAL A 192 6.44 -4.65 7.01
N TYR A 193 5.53 -5.57 6.74
CA TYR A 193 4.31 -5.37 5.96
C TYR A 193 3.09 -5.26 6.90
N PHE A 194 2.21 -4.30 6.63
CA PHE A 194 0.92 -4.14 7.30
C PHE A 194 -0.19 -3.92 6.28
N ASP A 195 -1.37 -4.49 6.53
CA ASP A 195 -2.57 -4.29 5.69
C ASP A 195 -3.58 -3.29 6.31
N GLY A 196 -3.17 -2.58 7.37
CA GLY A 196 -4.01 -1.66 8.13
C GLY A 196 -5.10 -2.33 8.96
N ARG A 197 -5.01 -3.66 9.19
CA ARG A 197 -5.84 -4.40 10.16
C ARG A 197 -5.06 -4.62 11.46
N LEU A 198 -5.77 -5.10 12.49
CA LEU A 198 -5.21 -5.38 13.82
C LEU A 198 -4.42 -4.17 14.37
N TYR A 199 -4.95 -2.96 14.15
CA TYR A 199 -4.17 -1.72 14.14
C TYR A 199 -3.45 -1.42 15.46
N GLU A 200 -4.02 -1.79 16.60
CA GLU A 200 -3.38 -1.61 17.91
C GLU A 200 -2.09 -2.44 18.02
N THR A 201 -2.14 -3.72 17.62
CA THR A 201 -0.97 -4.60 17.61
C THR A 201 0.00 -4.22 16.50
N ALA A 202 -0.52 -3.88 15.31
CA ALA A 202 0.29 -3.41 14.20
C ALA A 202 1.12 -2.18 14.58
N LEU A 203 0.57 -1.25 15.35
CA LEU A 203 1.28 -0.06 15.81
C LEU A 203 2.45 -0.42 16.75
N VAL A 204 2.26 -1.38 17.66
CA VAL A 204 3.35 -1.88 18.52
C VAL A 204 4.47 -2.51 17.69
N VAL A 205 4.12 -3.33 16.69
CA VAL A 205 5.10 -3.94 15.77
C VAL A 205 5.81 -2.86 14.94
N ALA A 206 5.08 -1.84 14.45
CA ALA A 206 5.62 -0.74 13.68
C ALA A 206 6.60 0.12 14.49
N GLN A 207 6.28 0.41 15.75
CA GLN A 207 7.19 1.14 16.65
C GLN A 207 8.51 0.39 16.87
N GLU A 208 8.45 -0.92 17.04
CA GLU A 208 9.64 -1.76 17.16
C GLU A 208 10.45 -1.80 15.85
N ALA A 209 9.78 -1.85 14.69
CA ALA A 209 10.42 -1.76 13.39
C ALA A 209 11.18 -0.42 13.21
N VAL A 210 10.55 0.70 13.59
CA VAL A 210 11.19 2.03 13.59
C VAL A 210 12.40 2.06 14.50
N ARG A 211 12.31 1.51 15.72
CA ARG A 211 13.43 1.43 16.67
C ARG A 211 14.62 0.66 16.09
N ARG A 212 14.35 -0.39 15.29
CA ARG A 212 15.36 -1.20 14.60
C ARG A 212 15.76 -0.66 13.23
N LYS A 213 15.16 0.45 12.76
CA LYS A 213 15.36 1.02 11.42
C LYS A 213 15.05 0.03 10.30
N ILE A 214 14.02 -0.78 10.49
CA ILE A 214 13.49 -1.70 9.48
C ILE A 214 12.40 -0.96 8.71
N PRO A 215 12.47 -0.90 7.36
CA PRO A 215 11.49 -0.18 6.58
C PRO A 215 10.10 -0.79 6.71
N ILE A 216 9.09 0.08 6.64
CA ILE A 216 7.68 -0.27 6.77
C ILE A 216 6.99 -0.09 5.43
N LEU A 217 6.29 -1.15 5.01
CA LEU A 217 5.37 -1.17 3.87
C LEU A 217 3.94 -1.31 4.38
N ILE A 218 3.06 -0.43 3.90
CA ILE A 218 1.62 -0.49 4.19
C ILE A 218 0.84 -0.74 2.91
N ASP A 219 -0.06 -1.72 2.97
CA ASP A 219 -1.13 -1.92 2.00
C ASP A 219 -2.40 -1.20 2.48
N ALA A 220 -2.68 -0.06 1.86
CA ALA A 220 -3.75 0.86 2.21
C ALA A 220 -4.94 0.71 1.25
N GLU A 221 -5.90 -0.13 1.64
CA GLU A 221 -7.07 -0.42 0.80
C GLU A 221 -8.18 0.63 0.92
N LYS A 222 -8.49 1.08 2.13
CA LYS A 222 -9.51 2.12 2.43
C LYS A 222 -9.19 2.80 3.77
N PRO A 223 -9.67 4.03 4.01
CA PRO A 223 -9.56 4.67 5.31
C PRO A 223 -10.17 3.78 6.41
N ARG A 224 -9.43 3.61 7.51
CA ARG A 224 -9.80 2.80 8.66
C ARG A 224 -9.19 3.41 9.93
N GLU A 225 -9.77 3.08 11.06
CA GLU A 225 -9.21 3.43 12.38
C GLU A 225 -7.77 2.90 12.51
N GLY A 226 -6.89 3.72 13.10
CA GLY A 226 -5.48 3.40 13.34
C GLY A 226 -4.56 3.41 12.11
N LEU A 227 -5.09 3.43 10.88
CA LEU A 227 -4.28 3.44 9.66
C LEU A 227 -3.41 4.69 9.54
N ASP A 228 -3.90 5.85 9.98
CA ASP A 228 -3.17 7.12 9.93
C ASP A 228 -1.86 7.08 10.73
N ASP A 229 -1.87 6.42 11.89
CA ASP A 229 -0.68 6.32 12.72
C ASP A 229 0.35 5.37 12.13
N LEU A 230 -0.08 4.30 11.48
CA LEU A 230 0.80 3.43 10.70
C LEU A 230 1.39 4.19 9.50
N LEU A 231 0.56 4.93 8.74
CA LEU A 231 1.00 5.68 7.56
C LEU A 231 2.08 6.72 7.87
N LYS A 232 2.02 7.37 9.05
CA LYS A 232 3.07 8.30 9.51
C LYS A 232 4.43 7.61 9.68
N LEU A 233 4.46 6.31 9.95
CA LEU A 233 5.68 5.52 10.14
C LEU A 233 6.15 4.83 8.85
N ALA A 234 5.34 4.82 7.79
CA ALA A 234 5.62 4.09 6.58
C ALA A 234 6.69 4.75 5.69
N GLU A 235 7.55 3.92 5.10
CA GLU A 235 8.45 4.33 4.02
C GLU A 235 7.87 3.97 2.65
N TYR A 236 7.00 2.96 2.60
CA TYR A 236 6.35 2.50 1.38
C TYR A 236 4.84 2.32 1.60
N ALA A 237 4.05 2.76 0.62
CA ALA A 237 2.61 2.56 0.62
C ALA A 237 2.18 1.99 -0.74
N VAL A 238 1.41 0.91 -0.71
CA VAL A 238 0.66 0.39 -1.84
C VAL A 238 -0.81 0.62 -1.55
N CYS A 239 -1.50 1.29 -2.46
CA CYS A 239 -2.84 1.77 -2.26
C CYS A 239 -3.80 1.14 -3.28
N SER A 240 -5.04 0.92 -2.86
CA SER A 240 -6.12 0.65 -3.83
C SER A 240 -6.42 1.92 -4.65
N ALA A 241 -7.05 1.76 -5.82
CA ALA A 241 -7.39 2.86 -6.72
C ALA A 241 -8.11 4.05 -6.05
N LYS A 242 -8.99 3.77 -5.07
CA LYS A 242 -9.84 4.76 -4.43
C LYS A 242 -9.24 5.32 -3.14
N PHE A 243 -8.27 4.64 -2.55
CA PHE A 243 -7.73 5.02 -1.24
C PHE A 243 -7.13 6.42 -1.20
N PRO A 244 -6.21 6.82 -2.11
CA PRO A 244 -5.55 8.12 -2.00
C PRO A 244 -6.55 9.28 -1.99
N GLN A 245 -7.53 9.27 -2.91
CA GLN A 245 -8.53 10.33 -2.98
C GLN A 245 -9.42 10.35 -1.74
N ALA A 246 -9.84 9.18 -1.24
CA ALA A 246 -10.65 9.08 -0.03
C ALA A 246 -9.90 9.53 1.23
N TRP A 247 -8.58 9.44 1.25
CA TRP A 247 -7.75 9.86 2.39
C TRP A 247 -7.32 11.34 2.30
N THR A 248 -7.12 11.87 1.09
CA THR A 248 -6.64 13.25 0.90
C THR A 248 -7.73 14.27 0.57
N ASP A 249 -8.94 13.81 0.21
CA ASP A 249 -10.02 14.60 -0.39
C ASP A 249 -9.62 15.30 -1.71
N ALA A 250 -8.65 14.73 -2.42
CA ALA A 250 -8.12 15.34 -3.64
C ALA A 250 -8.98 14.98 -4.87
N PRO A 251 -9.09 15.88 -5.86
CA PRO A 251 -10.01 15.72 -6.99
C PRO A 251 -9.58 14.64 -7.99
N SER A 252 -8.30 14.24 -8.00
CA SER A 252 -7.76 13.24 -8.91
C SER A 252 -6.78 12.30 -8.22
N VAL A 253 -6.53 11.12 -8.82
CA VAL A 253 -5.51 10.17 -8.32
C VAL A 253 -4.11 10.81 -8.29
N ALA A 254 -3.78 11.64 -9.29
CA ALA A 254 -2.48 12.26 -9.41
C ALA A 254 -2.25 13.31 -8.30
N SER A 255 -3.22 14.21 -8.11
CA SER A 255 -3.20 15.19 -7.01
C SER A 255 -3.27 14.52 -5.63
N ALA A 256 -4.01 13.41 -5.49
CA ALA A 256 -4.05 12.61 -4.27
C ALA A 256 -2.69 12.00 -3.93
N LEU A 257 -1.99 11.41 -4.91
CA LEU A 257 -0.65 10.85 -4.70
C LEU A 257 0.35 11.92 -4.21
N VAL A 258 0.31 13.11 -4.80
CA VAL A 258 1.16 14.23 -4.37
C VAL A 258 0.77 14.69 -2.97
N SER A 259 -0.52 14.84 -2.68
CA SER A 259 -0.98 15.22 -1.34
C SER A 259 -0.57 14.19 -0.29
N LEU A 260 -0.63 12.90 -0.62
CA LEU A 260 -0.21 11.80 0.24
C LEU A 260 1.30 11.87 0.53
N MET A 261 2.14 12.10 -0.48
CA MET A 261 3.58 12.37 -0.28
C MET A 261 3.81 13.63 0.59
N LEU A 262 3.08 14.72 0.37
CA LEU A 262 3.29 15.95 1.14
C LEU A 262 2.89 15.80 2.61
N ARG A 263 1.81 15.07 2.90
CA ARG A 263 1.33 14.83 4.27
C ARG A 263 2.13 13.75 5.01
N LEU A 264 2.82 12.85 4.29
CA LEU A 264 3.61 11.75 4.86
C LEU A 264 5.10 11.91 4.50
N PRO A 265 5.88 12.66 5.30
CA PRO A 265 7.27 13.01 4.96
C PRO A 265 8.22 11.81 4.91
N ASN A 266 7.94 10.75 5.68
CA ASN A 266 8.75 9.52 5.68
C ASN A 266 8.54 8.66 4.43
N LEU A 267 7.44 8.89 3.72
CA LEU A 267 7.05 8.05 2.60
C LEU A 267 7.96 8.35 1.39
N ARG A 268 8.60 7.29 0.91
CA ARG A 268 9.55 7.27 -0.21
C ARG A 268 8.86 6.84 -1.50
N PHE A 269 7.95 5.87 -1.42
CA PHE A 269 7.15 5.41 -2.54
C PHE A 269 5.68 5.34 -2.15
N ALA A 270 4.81 5.84 -3.03
CA ALA A 270 3.38 5.55 -3.03
C ALA A 270 2.99 4.91 -4.36
N ILE A 271 2.39 3.73 -4.30
CA ILE A 271 1.89 2.99 -5.45
C ILE A 271 0.37 2.98 -5.38
N VAL A 272 -0.31 3.16 -6.51
CA VAL A 272 -1.75 3.01 -6.66
C VAL A 272 -2.02 1.95 -7.71
N THR A 273 -2.68 0.88 -7.30
CA THR A 273 -3.14 -0.17 -8.21
C THR A 273 -4.45 0.26 -8.88
N LEU A 274 -4.57 0.04 -10.19
CA LEU A 274 -5.67 0.46 -11.06
C LEU A 274 -6.37 -0.73 -11.73
N GLY A 275 -6.26 -1.92 -11.15
CA GLY A 275 -6.82 -3.15 -11.71
C GLY A 275 -6.20 -3.49 -13.07
N SER A 276 -7.03 -3.69 -14.08
CA SER A 276 -6.58 -4.00 -15.45
C SER A 276 -5.77 -2.88 -16.10
N GLU A 277 -5.86 -1.66 -15.58
CA GLU A 277 -5.06 -0.51 -16.03
C GLU A 277 -3.68 -0.46 -15.37
N GLY A 278 -3.31 -1.48 -14.60
CA GLY A 278 -1.98 -1.64 -14.03
C GLY A 278 -1.78 -0.83 -12.75
N CYS A 279 -0.69 -0.07 -12.66
CA CYS A 279 -0.42 0.76 -11.48
C CYS A 279 0.32 2.07 -11.81
N ILE A 280 0.16 3.05 -10.92
CA ILE A 280 0.95 4.29 -10.88
C ILE A 280 1.84 4.26 -9.64
N MET A 281 3.11 4.64 -9.76
CA MET A 281 4.00 4.84 -8.60
C MET A 281 4.55 6.26 -8.59
N LEU A 282 4.48 6.93 -7.45
CA LEU A 282 5.18 8.17 -7.17
C LEU A 282 6.32 7.89 -6.19
N GLU A 283 7.56 8.07 -6.65
CA GLU A 283 8.77 8.06 -5.82
C GLU A 283 9.07 9.47 -5.35
N ARG A 284 9.62 9.65 -4.14
CA ARG A 284 10.31 10.86 -3.69
C ARG A 284 11.80 10.81 -4.06
N SER A 285 12.27 11.70 -4.92
CA SER A 285 13.68 12.00 -5.16
C SER A 285 14.29 12.79 -3.98
N ILE A 286 15.58 12.60 -3.79
CA ILE A 286 16.40 13.26 -2.76
C ILE A 286 17.20 14.43 -3.38
N GLU A 287 17.23 14.51 -4.72
CA GLU A 287 17.95 15.53 -5.48
C GLU A 287 16.93 16.40 -6.22
N GLY A 288 16.76 17.66 -5.80
CA GLY A 288 15.91 18.63 -6.50
C GLY A 288 15.84 19.97 -5.79
N ASN A 289 16.50 20.97 -6.38
CA ASN A 289 16.58 22.36 -5.89
C ASN A 289 15.91 23.32 -6.90
N SER A 290 14.72 22.97 -7.39
CA SER A 290 13.99 23.77 -8.38
C SER A 290 12.52 23.98 -8.01
N GLN A 291 12.00 25.17 -8.36
CA GLN A 291 10.65 25.67 -8.09
C GLN A 291 9.86 25.86 -9.40
N GLU A 292 9.66 24.81 -10.18
CA GLU A 292 8.65 24.87 -11.27
C GLU A 292 7.28 24.43 -10.72
N VAL A 293 6.20 24.80 -11.42
CA VAL A 293 4.85 24.32 -11.10
C VAL A 293 4.48 23.33 -12.21
N VAL A 294 4.36 22.05 -11.86
CA VAL A 294 3.97 21.00 -12.81
C VAL A 294 2.51 20.65 -12.62
N ASP A 295 1.76 20.67 -13.72
CA ASP A 295 0.44 20.06 -13.80
C ASP A 295 0.60 18.52 -13.79
N VAL A 296 0.30 17.93 -12.64
CA VAL A 296 0.48 16.50 -12.36
C VAL A 296 -0.53 15.66 -13.13
N ASP A 297 -1.73 16.20 -13.36
CA ASP A 297 -2.78 15.52 -14.13
C ASP A 297 -2.41 15.46 -15.61
N ASN A 298 -1.91 16.56 -16.19
CA ASN A 298 -1.38 16.57 -17.55
C ASN A 298 -0.21 15.59 -17.72
N SER A 299 0.69 15.52 -16.73
CA SER A 299 1.81 14.58 -16.73
C SER A 299 1.35 13.12 -16.74
N LEU A 300 0.32 12.79 -15.95
CA LEU A 300 -0.28 11.46 -15.92
C LEU A 300 -0.97 11.11 -17.25
N GLU A 301 -1.69 12.06 -17.86
CA GLU A 301 -2.32 11.85 -19.17
C GLU A 301 -1.30 11.57 -20.28
N ILE A 302 -0.15 12.25 -20.27
CA ILE A 302 0.95 11.97 -21.20
C ILE A 302 1.49 10.54 -21.00
N LEU A 303 1.62 10.07 -19.76
CA LEU A 303 2.06 8.71 -19.46
C LEU A 303 1.07 7.66 -19.98
N LYS A 304 -0.24 7.86 -19.73
CA LYS A 304 -1.28 6.96 -20.24
C LYS A 304 -1.28 6.86 -21.76
N ARG A 305 -1.01 7.96 -22.48
CA ARG A 305 -0.90 7.98 -23.94
C ARG A 305 0.32 7.24 -24.48
N ARG A 306 1.38 7.11 -23.68
CA ARG A 306 2.60 6.34 -24.01
C ARG A 306 2.49 4.85 -23.63
N LYS A 307 1.27 4.37 -23.35
CA LYS A 307 0.97 2.95 -23.10
C LYS A 307 1.32 2.12 -24.33
N ASP A 308 2.48 1.47 -24.31
CA ASP A 308 2.76 0.36 -25.22
C ASP A 308 2.07 -0.88 -24.66
N GLY A 309 0.98 -1.31 -25.31
CA GLY A 309 0.19 -2.49 -24.90
C GLY A 309 0.92 -3.84 -24.96
N VAL A 310 2.20 -3.84 -25.35
CA VAL A 310 3.06 -5.03 -25.50
C VAL A 310 4.20 -5.04 -24.48
N ALA A 311 4.50 -3.91 -23.83
CA ALA A 311 5.65 -3.79 -22.94
C ALA A 311 5.30 -4.22 -21.50
N THR A 312 6.07 -5.17 -20.96
CA THR A 312 6.00 -5.61 -19.56
C THR A 312 6.77 -4.70 -18.60
N ILE A 313 7.48 -3.71 -19.14
CA ILE A 313 8.38 -2.81 -18.41
C ILE A 313 7.63 -1.52 -18.06
N PRO A 314 7.67 -1.03 -16.80
CA PRO A 314 7.05 0.23 -16.44
C PRO A 314 7.61 1.42 -17.24
N THR A 315 6.71 2.24 -17.78
CA THR A 315 7.03 3.53 -18.41
C THR A 315 7.28 4.58 -17.33
N CYS A 316 8.44 5.22 -17.34
CA CYS A 316 8.86 6.20 -16.33
C CYS A 316 8.88 7.63 -16.88
N PHE A 317 8.43 8.59 -16.07
CA PHE A 317 8.67 10.01 -16.25
C PHE A 317 9.25 10.62 -14.96
N SER A 318 10.48 11.11 -15.04
CA SER A 318 11.11 11.87 -13.96
C SER A 318 10.78 13.34 -14.11
N SER A 319 10.25 13.98 -13.07
CA SER A 319 10.18 15.43 -12.97
C SER A 319 11.22 15.93 -11.96
N VAL A 320 11.88 17.04 -12.25
CA VAL A 320 12.92 17.63 -11.37
C VAL A 320 12.29 18.54 -10.30
N VAL A 321 10.98 18.75 -10.36
CA VAL A 321 10.34 19.99 -9.88
C VAL A 321 9.83 19.92 -8.44
N TYR A 322 9.34 18.77 -8.03
CA TYR A 322 9.37 18.32 -6.65
C TYR A 322 10.12 17.04 -6.78
N ALA A 323 11.18 16.84 -6.02
CA ALA A 323 12.03 15.69 -6.15
C ALA A 323 11.15 14.42 -6.07
N CYS A 324 10.66 13.93 -7.22
CA CYS A 324 9.66 12.87 -7.34
C CYS A 324 9.65 12.30 -8.76
N LYS A 325 9.51 10.97 -8.90
CA LYS A 325 9.41 10.29 -10.20
C LYS A 325 8.11 9.52 -10.31
N LEU A 326 7.42 9.66 -11.44
CA LEU A 326 6.15 8.99 -11.71
C LEU A 326 6.39 7.82 -12.66
N TYR A 327 5.96 6.63 -12.25
CA TYR A 327 6.03 5.40 -13.03
C TYR A 327 4.64 4.89 -13.32
N TYR A 328 4.46 4.29 -14.49
CA TYR A 328 3.22 3.67 -14.91
C TYR A 328 3.53 2.30 -15.52
N GLY A 329 2.93 1.22 -14.99
CA GLY A 329 3.17 -0.14 -15.48
C GLY A 329 1.87 -0.86 -15.78
N CYS A 330 1.81 -1.62 -16.87
CA CYS A 330 0.69 -2.49 -17.22
C CYS A 330 1.01 -3.93 -16.82
N HIS A 331 0.42 -4.42 -15.74
CA HIS A 331 0.10 -5.83 -15.56
C HIS A 331 -0.95 -6.02 -14.47
N ASP A 332 -1.83 -7.02 -14.68
CA ASP A 332 -2.70 -7.58 -13.65
C ASP A 332 -1.80 -8.09 -12.50
N PHE A 333 -1.74 -7.37 -11.38
CA PHE A 333 -1.37 -7.96 -10.09
C PHE A 333 -2.50 -8.90 -9.65
N LYS A 334 -2.70 -9.99 -10.39
CA LYS A 334 -3.48 -11.13 -9.91
C LYS A 334 -2.56 -11.91 -8.99
N ALA A 335 -2.57 -11.57 -7.72
CA ALA A 335 -2.23 -12.53 -6.67
C ALA A 335 -3.13 -13.75 -6.92
N THR A 336 -2.52 -14.86 -7.32
CA THR A 336 -3.19 -16.14 -7.59
C THR A 336 -3.20 -16.98 -6.34
#